data_AF-A0A9X2HBM7-F1
#
_entry.id   AF-A0A9X2HBM7-F1
#
_cell.length_a   1.000
_cell.length_b   1.000
_cell.length_c   1.000
_cell.angle_alpha   90.00
_cell.angle_beta   90.00
_cell.angle_gamma   90.00
#
_symmetry.space_group_name_H-M   'P 1'
#
loop_
_entity.id
_entity.type
_entity.pdbx_description
1 polymer ?
#
loop_
_entity_poly.entity_id
_entity_poly.type
_entity_poly.pdbx_seq_one_letter_code
_entity_poly.pdbx_strand_id
1 'polypeptide(L)'
;MSSVERLTITMPAETAAMLRRTVEGGEYASTSEIVREALRDWSRRREEESRDLQTLREAIRIGDESGPSIPAGEFFAELRQMIAERRATKG
;
A
#
# COMPACT_ATOMS: atom_id res chain seq x y z
N MET A 1 1.29 8.99 28.42
CA MET A 1 2.31 8.09 29.01
C MET A 1 2.59 7.00 28.00
N SER A 2 3.79 6.92 27.44
CA SER A 2 4.16 5.87 26.49
C SER A 2 4.31 4.54 27.24
N SER A 3 3.25 3.74 27.31
CA SER A 3 3.33 2.42 27.93
C SER A 3 4.12 1.49 27.02
N VAL A 4 5.34 1.14 27.42
CA VAL A 4 6.08 0.03 26.82
C VAL A 4 5.55 -1.25 27.45
N GLU A 5 5.02 -2.16 26.63
CA GLU A 5 4.55 -3.47 27.06
C GLU A 5 5.61 -4.53 26.72
N ARG A 6 5.83 -5.49 27.64
CA ARG A 6 6.79 -6.58 27.43
C ARG A 6 6.06 -7.81 26.88
N LEU A 7 6.43 -8.21 25.67
CA LEU A 7 5.91 -9.41 25.01
C LEU A 7 6.94 -10.54 25.07
N THR A 8 6.46 -11.77 25.29
CA THR A 8 7.27 -12.98 25.16
C THR A 8 6.92 -13.65 23.83
N ILE A 9 7.90 -13.80 22.94
CA ILE A 9 7.69 -14.28 21.58
C ILE A 9 8.55 -15.52 21.36
N THR A 10 7.93 -16.60 20.87
CA THR A 10 8.65 -17.78 20.40
C THR A 10 8.97 -17.60 18.92
N MET A 11 10.20 -17.91 18.52
CA MET A 11 10.65 -17.78 17.13
C MET A 11 11.54 -18.98 16.76
N PRO A 12 11.71 -19.27 15.45
CA PRO A 12 12.62 -20.31 15.00
C PRO A 12 14.05 -20.09 15.54
N ALA A 13 14.71 -21.20 15.91
CA ALA A 13 16.04 -21.15 16.53
C ALA A 13 17.08 -20.45 15.64
N GLU A 14 16.99 -20.66 14.32
CA GLU A 14 17.84 -20.01 13.33
C GLU A 14 17.67 -18.49 13.34
N THR A 15 16.42 -18.00 13.34
CA THR A 15 16.12 -16.56 13.40
C THR A 15 16.62 -15.95 14.71
N ALA A 16 16.39 -16.62 15.84
CA ALA A 16 16.90 -16.15 17.13
C ALA A 16 18.44 -16.08 17.15
N ALA A 17 19.12 -17.05 16.53
CA ALA A 17 20.56 -17.06 16.41
C ALA A 17 21.08 -15.94 15.49
N MET A 18 20.38 -15.67 14.39
CA MET A 18 20.68 -14.55 13.50
C MET A 18 20.59 -13.22 14.26
N LEU A 19 19.48 -12.96 14.97
CA LEU A 19 19.31 -11.73 15.75
C LEU A 19 20.40 -11.54 16.81
N ARG A 20 20.82 -12.62 17.50
CA ARG A 20 21.92 -12.55 18.47
C ARG A 20 23.25 -12.19 17.80
N ARG A 21 23.58 -12.81 16.67
CA ARG A 21 24.81 -12.50 15.93
C ARG A 21 24.85 -11.05 15.44
N THR A 22 23.72 -10.51 14.99
CA THR A 22 23.63 -9.11 14.57
C THR A 22 23.92 -8.14 15.73
N VAL A 23 23.42 -8.45 16.93
CA VAL A 23 23.73 -7.67 18.15
C VAL A 23 25.20 -7.83 18.53
N GLU A 24 25.75 -9.06 18.48
CA GLU A 24 27.18 -9.33 18.73
C GLU A 24 28.10 -8.59 17.74
N GLY A 25 27.64 -8.41 16.49
CA GLY A 25 28.32 -7.63 15.46
C GLY A 25 28.30 -6.11 15.70
N GLY A 26 27.53 -5.64 16.69
CA GLY A 26 27.47 -4.22 17.07
C GLY A 26 26.57 -3.35 16.20
N GLU A 27 25.81 -3.93 15.26
CA GLU A 27 24.87 -3.19 14.41
C GLU A 27 23.65 -2.69 15.21
N TYR A 28 23.27 -3.41 16.28
CA TYR A 28 22.14 -3.07 17.14
C TYR A 28 22.49 -3.29 18.61
N ALA A 29 21.89 -2.49 19.51
CA ALA A 29 22.14 -2.59 20.95
C ALA A 29 21.39 -3.76 21.61
N SER A 30 20.31 -4.26 21.00
CA SER A 30 19.54 -5.38 21.52
C SER A 30 18.67 -6.07 20.46
N THR A 31 18.31 -7.32 20.70
CA THR A 31 17.36 -8.05 19.83
C THR A 31 15.99 -7.37 19.79
N SER A 32 15.54 -6.77 20.90
CA SER A 32 14.30 -6.00 20.99
C SER A 32 14.30 -4.76 20.09
N GLU A 33 15.46 -4.18 19.79
CA GLU A 33 15.57 -3.05 18.87
C GLU A 33 15.29 -3.49 17.42
N ILE A 34 15.93 -4.58 16.99
CA ILE A 34 15.72 -5.18 15.67
C ILE A 34 14.24 -5.54 15.48
N VAL A 35 13.63 -6.19 16.48
CA VAL A 35 12.20 -6.56 16.43
C VAL A 35 11.31 -5.33 16.31
N ARG A 36 11.59 -4.25 17.05
CA ARG A 36 10.80 -3.01 16.96
C ARG A 36 10.93 -2.34 15.59
N GLU A 37 12.13 -2.33 15.00
CA GLU A 37 12.35 -1.80 13.66
C GLU A 37 11.57 -2.61 12.62
N ALA A 38 11.72 -3.94 12.63
CA ALA A 38 10.99 -4.83 11.73
C ALA A 38 9.46 -4.68 11.85
N LEU A 39 8.95 -4.51 13.08
CA LEU A 39 7.52 -4.28 13.32
C LEU A 39 7.04 -2.91 12.82
N ARG A 40 7.87 -1.85 12.91
CA ARG A 40 7.52 -0.54 12.33
C ARG A 40 7.43 -0.63 10.81
N ASP A 41 8.39 -1.28 10.18
CA ASP A 41 8.40 -1.47 8.73
C ASP A 41 7.23 -2.35 8.27
N TRP A 42 6.94 -3.42 8.99
CA TRP A 42 5.75 -4.23 8.74
C TRP A 42 4.46 -3.42 8.88
N SER A 43 4.32 -2.63 9.94
CA SER A 43 3.13 -1.80 10.18
C SER A 43 2.94 -0.77 9.07
N ARG A 44 4.01 -0.10 8.63
CA ARG A 44 3.96 0.88 7.55
C ARG A 44 3.45 0.24 6.24
N ARG A 45 4.00 -0.92 5.87
CA ARG A 45 3.55 -1.66 4.67
C ARG A 45 2.08 -2.04 4.75
N ARG A 46 1.59 -2.46 5.92
CA ARG A 46 0.17 -2.82 6.12
C ARG A 46 -0.75 -1.61 6.01
N GLU A 47 -0.31 -0.45 6.47
CA GLU A 47 -1.05 0.80 6.32
C GLU A 47 -1.12 1.25 4.85
N GLU A 48 -0.01 1.12 4.10
CA GLU A 48 0.01 1.35 2.64
C GLU A 48 -0.96 0.42 1.91
N GLU A 49 -0.86 -0.90 2.12
CA GLU A 49 -1.79 -1.88 1.53
C GLU A 49 -3.25 -1.58 1.86
N SER A 50 -3.53 -1.17 3.10
CA SER A 50 -4.89 -0.84 3.51
C SER A 50 -5.41 0.42 2.81
N ARG A 51 -4.56 1.44 2.63
CA ARG A 51 -4.94 2.66 1.91
C ARG A 51 -5.21 2.37 0.44
N ASP A 52 -4.34 1.61 -0.22
CA ASP A 52 -4.51 1.25 -1.63
C ASP A 52 -5.82 0.46 -1.85
N LEU A 53 -6.13 -0.49 -0.95
CA LEU A 53 -7.39 -1.23 -0.99
C LEU A 53 -8.61 -0.33 -0.77
N GLN A 54 -8.51 0.67 0.11
CA GLN A 54 -9.59 1.64 0.31
C GLN A 54 -9.79 2.50 -0.95
N THR A 55 -8.71 2.98 -1.56
CA THR A 55 -8.77 3.74 -2.82
C THR A 55 -9.41 2.91 -3.94
N LEU A 56 -9.04 1.64 -4.08
CA LEU A 56 -9.63 0.76 -5.10
C LEU A 56 -11.13 0.52 -4.86
N ARG A 57 -11.53 0.25 -3.60
CA ARG A 57 -12.94 0.07 -3.25
C ARG A 57 -13.76 1.32 -3.55
N GLU A 58 -13.21 2.49 -3.27
CA GLU A 58 -13.87 3.76 -3.55
C GLU A 58 -14.01 4.00 -5.06
N ALA A 59 -12.97 3.71 -5.85
CA ALA A 59 -13.04 3.80 -7.30
C ALA A 59 -14.10 2.87 -7.91
N ILE A 60 -14.21 1.64 -7.38
CA ILE A 60 -15.27 0.70 -7.79
C ILE A 60 -16.65 1.26 -7.43
N ARG A 61 -16.83 1.75 -6.20
CA ARG A 61 -18.11 2.34 -5.76
C ARG A 61 -18.53 3.52 -6.65
N ILE A 62 -17.60 4.42 -6.97
CA ILE A 62 -17.85 5.54 -7.88
C ILE A 62 -18.25 5.03 -9.27
N GLY A 63 -17.57 3.99 -9.77
CA GLY A 63 -17.90 3.35 -11.04
C GLY A 63 -19.31 2.75 -11.05
N ASP A 64 -19.66 1.99 -10.02
CA ASP A 64 -20.99 1.37 -9.86
C ASP A 64 -22.10 2.43 -9.76
N GLU A 65 -21.82 3.57 -9.10
CA GLU A 65 -22.74 4.69 -8.97
C GLU A 65 -22.79 5.61 -10.21
N SER A 66 -21.86 5.47 -11.16
CA SER A 66 -21.74 6.35 -12.33
C SER A 66 -22.79 6.14 -13.43
N GLY A 67 -23.62 5.12 -13.29
CA GLY A 67 -24.69 4.79 -14.23
C GLY A 67 -24.38 3.58 -15.12
N PRO A 68 -25.21 3.31 -16.14
CA PRO A 68 -25.06 2.12 -16.97
C PRO A 68 -23.79 2.17 -17.82
N SER A 69 -23.21 0.99 -18.06
CA SER A 69 -22.07 0.86 -18.97
C SER A 69 -22.46 1.24 -20.40
N ILE A 70 -21.57 1.94 -21.10
CA ILE A 70 -21.71 2.34 -22.50
C ILE A 70 -20.80 1.43 -23.35
N PRO A 71 -21.27 0.92 -24.50
CA PRO A 71 -20.43 0.16 -25.42
C PRO A 71 -19.18 0.95 -25.85
N ALA A 72 -18.01 0.33 -25.76
CA ALA A 72 -16.74 1.01 -26.04
C ALA A 72 -16.68 1.65 -27.44
N GLY A 73 -17.28 1.00 -28.45
CA GLY A 73 -17.34 1.52 -29.82
C GLY A 73 -18.08 2.86 -29.92
N GLU A 74 -19.20 3.00 -29.22
CA GLU A 74 -20.00 4.22 -29.16
C GLU A 74 -19.23 5.34 -28.47
N PHE A 75 -18.68 5.05 -27.28
CA PHE A 75 -17.85 6.00 -26.52
C PHE A 75 -16.67 6.54 -27.36
N PHE A 76 -15.93 5.65 -28.04
CA PHE A 76 -14.78 6.08 -28.83
C PHE A 76 -15.18 6.84 -30.11
N ALA A 77 -16.37 6.58 -30.67
CA ALA A 77 -16.88 7.35 -31.80
C ALA A 77 -17.20 8.79 -31.37
N GLU A 78 -17.93 8.96 -30.26
CA GLU A 78 -18.27 10.26 -29.69
C GLU A 78 -17.02 11.04 -29.26
N LEU A 79 -16.07 10.38 -28.60
CA LEU A 79 -14.81 10.99 -28.17
C LEU A 79 -13.99 11.51 -29.36
N ARG A 80 -13.90 10.75 -30.46
CA ARG A 80 -13.20 11.19 -31.68
C ARG A 80 -13.86 12.40 -32.30
N GLN A 81 -15.19 12.45 -32.31
CA GLN A 81 -15.95 13.60 -32.80
C GLN A 81 -15.67 14.85 -31.96
N MET A 82 -15.77 14.77 -30.63
CA MET A 82 -15.44 15.89 -29.73
C MET A 82 -14.02 16.43 -29.94
N ILE A 83 -13.03 15.55 -30.14
CA ILE A 83 -11.64 15.97 -30.37
C ILE A 83 -11.51 16.69 -31.72
N ALA A 84 -12.18 16.21 -32.77
CA ALA A 84 -12.17 16.82 -34.09
C ALA A 84 -12.79 18.23 -34.07
N GLU A 85 -13.95 18.38 -33.42
CA GLU A 85 -14.63 19.67 -33.25
C GLU A 85 -13.74 20.67 -32.50
N ARG A 86 -13.13 20.25 -31.38
CA ARG A 86 -12.26 21.10 -30.58
C ARG A 86 -10.98 21.52 -31.30
N ARG A 87 -10.48 20.71 -32.25
CA ARG A 87 -9.36 21.07 -33.13
C ARG A 87 -9.78 22.08 -34.19
N ALA A 88 -10.99 21.93 -34.74
CA ALA A 88 -11.53 22.84 -35.74
C ALA A 88 -11.86 24.24 -35.16
N THR A 89 -12.18 24.35 -33.87
CA THR A 89 -12.43 25.66 -33.22
C THR A 89 -11.15 26.39 -32.80
N LYS A 90 -9.99 25.73 -32.82
CA LYS A 90 -8.70 26.29 -32.40
C LYS A 90 -7.80 26.73 -33.56
N GLY A 91 -8.19 26.46 -34.81
CA GLY A 91 -7.56 26.96 -36.03
C GLY A 91 -8.36 28.08 -36.65
#